data_AF-A0A6A5AY30-F1
#
_entry.id   AF-A0A6A5AY30-F1
#
_cell.length_a   1.000
_cell.length_b   1.000
_cell.length_c   1.000
_cell.angle_alpha   90.00
_cell.angle_beta   90.00
_cell.angle_gamma   90.00
#
_symmetry.space_group_name_H-M   'P 1'
#
loop_
_entity.id
_entity.type
_entity.pdbx_description
1 polymer ?
#
loop_
_entity_poly.entity_id
_entity_poly.type
_entity_poly.pdbx_seq_one_letter_code
_entity_poly.pdbx_strand_id
1 'polypeptide(L)'
;MRTFIVVIAAAAVAVTSSSVHVPSVDDFDKALHEHRKSRNADDAEPLSKSGRDVRQAALAKSAAVIAEHNANPHRSFTMKWNAMSDLTDAEYLDLLHTSPDEVHPPSHHRVQPADSSRRRMLASDNSADTIDWSTKDGG
;
A
#
# COMPACT_ATOMS: atom_id res chain seq x y z
N MET A 1 -13.75 -53.29 8.73
CA MET A 1 -13.48 -52.09 7.93
C MET A 1 -13.77 -50.87 8.80
N ARG A 2 -12.80 -49.99 9.02
CA ARG A 2 -12.93 -48.80 9.91
C ARG A 2 -13.14 -47.57 9.02
N THR A 3 -14.34 -47.00 9.06
CA THR A 3 -14.69 -45.75 8.39
C THR A 3 -14.20 -44.56 9.20
N PHE A 4 -13.26 -43.79 8.64
CA PHE A 4 -12.84 -42.50 9.20
C PHE A 4 -13.79 -41.42 8.69
N ILE A 5 -14.50 -40.75 9.60
CA ILE A 5 -15.29 -39.56 9.30
C ILE A 5 -14.36 -38.36 9.42
N VAL A 6 -14.04 -37.73 8.28
CA VAL A 6 -13.31 -36.46 8.24
C VAL A 6 -14.32 -35.34 8.44
N VAL A 7 -14.26 -34.68 9.61
CA VAL A 7 -15.04 -33.47 9.88
C VAL A 7 -14.23 -32.28 9.36
N ILE A 8 -14.63 -31.75 8.21
CA ILE A 8 -14.09 -30.48 7.70
C ILE A 8 -14.80 -29.36 8.46
N ALA A 9 -14.14 -28.81 9.48
CA ALA A 9 -14.60 -27.59 10.13
C ALA A 9 -14.35 -26.41 9.18
N ALA A 10 -15.39 -25.98 8.47
CA ALA A 10 -15.38 -24.71 7.76
C ALA A 10 -15.37 -23.58 8.81
N ALA A 11 -14.19 -22.98 9.03
CA ALA A 11 -14.09 -21.75 9.78
C ALA A 11 -14.76 -20.64 8.97
N ALA A 12 -16.04 -20.37 9.26
CA ALA A 12 -16.70 -19.18 8.79
C ALA A 12 -15.96 -17.97 9.39
N VAL A 13 -15.15 -17.29 8.59
CA VAL A 13 -14.64 -15.96 8.93
C VAL A 13 -15.87 -15.06 8.95
N ALA A 14 -16.42 -14.84 10.15
CA ALA A 14 -17.44 -13.86 10.37
C ALA A 14 -16.82 -12.49 10.12
N VAL A 15 -17.03 -11.93 8.92
CA VAL A 15 -16.78 -10.52 8.67
C VAL A 15 -17.79 -9.76 9.52
N THR A 16 -17.36 -9.33 10.70
CA THR A 16 -18.12 -8.36 11.49
C THR A 16 -18.15 -7.08 10.66
N SER A 17 -19.25 -6.86 9.94
CA SER A 17 -19.54 -5.59 9.30
C SER A 17 -19.77 -4.56 10.41
N SER A 18 -18.69 -4.01 10.96
CA SER A 18 -18.78 -2.76 11.71
C SER A 18 -19.33 -1.73 10.73
N SER A 19 -20.49 -1.16 11.04
CA SER A 19 -21.07 -0.09 10.24
C SER A 19 -20.12 1.11 10.34
N VAL A 20 -19.23 1.26 9.36
CA VAL A 20 -18.32 2.39 9.32
C VAL A 20 -19.13 3.62 8.98
N HIS A 21 -19.04 4.65 9.81
CA HIS A 21 -19.70 5.92 9.52
C HIS A 21 -19.03 6.56 8.29
N VAL A 22 -19.80 6.69 7.21
CA VAL A 22 -19.41 7.42 6.01
C VAL A 22 -20.09 8.79 6.06
N PRO A 23 -19.34 9.90 6.07
CA PRO A 23 -19.93 11.23 5.99
C PRO A 23 -20.61 11.45 4.63
N SER A 24 -21.61 12.33 4.59
CA SER A 24 -22.11 12.82 3.31
C SER A 24 -21.05 13.73 2.67
N VAL A 25 -21.09 13.86 1.34
CA VAL A 25 -20.21 14.80 0.61
C VAL A 25 -20.36 16.22 1.16
N ASP A 26 -21.59 16.66 1.44
CA ASP A 26 -21.87 18.01 1.95
C ASP A 26 -21.26 18.23 3.36
N ASP A 27 -21.37 17.24 4.25
CA ASP A 27 -20.77 17.29 5.59
C ASP A 27 -19.24 17.28 5.53
N PHE A 28 -18.69 16.48 4.62
CA PHE A 28 -17.25 16.40 4.40
C PHE A 28 -16.69 17.71 3.86
N ASP A 29 -17.36 18.33 2.89
CA ASP A 29 -16.97 19.63 2.32
C ASP A 29 -17.04 20.74 3.37
N LYS A 30 -18.10 20.73 4.19
CA LYS A 30 -18.21 21.66 5.33
C LYS A 30 -17.06 21.47 6.31
N ALA A 31 -16.72 20.24 6.68
CA ALA A 31 -15.62 19.95 7.60
C ALA A 31 -14.27 20.37 7.03
N LEU A 32 -14.03 20.15 5.73
CA LEU A 32 -12.82 20.61 5.04
C LEU A 32 -12.74 22.14 5.00
N HIS A 33 -13.86 22.81 4.73
CA HIS A 33 -13.92 24.28 4.70
C HIS A 33 -13.59 24.88 6.06
N GLU A 34 -14.24 24.41 7.14
CA GLU A 34 -13.94 24.89 8.50
C GLU A 34 -12.47 24.63 8.89
N HIS A 35 -11.93 23.49 8.50
CA HIS A 35 -10.53 23.16 8.73
C HIS A 35 -9.57 24.08 7.94
N ARG A 36 -9.89 24.44 6.69
CA ARG A 36 -9.10 25.39 5.87
C ARG A 36 -9.17 26.81 6.41
N LYS A 37 -10.35 27.24 6.81
CA LYS A 37 -10.61 28.54 7.43
C LYS A 37 -9.80 28.74 8.71
N SER A 38 -9.75 27.71 9.56
CA SER A 38 -8.93 27.72 10.77
C SER A 38 -7.42 27.91 10.50
N ARG A 39 -6.98 27.67 9.26
CA ARG A 39 -5.59 27.74 8.80
C ARG A 39 -5.32 28.90 7.85
N ASN A 40 -6.29 29.81 7.65
CA ASN A 40 -6.21 30.92 6.69
C ASN A 40 -5.90 30.46 5.25
N ALA A 41 -6.45 29.31 4.84
CA ALA A 41 -6.22 28.69 3.54
C ALA A 41 -7.54 28.59 2.72
N ASP A 42 -8.37 29.63 2.77
CA ASP A 42 -9.72 29.62 2.20
C ASP A 42 -9.76 29.63 0.67
N ASP A 43 -8.69 30.10 0.01
CA ASP A 43 -8.61 30.19 -1.46
C ASP A 43 -8.26 28.85 -2.15
N ALA A 44 -8.18 27.76 -1.40
CA ALA A 44 -7.86 26.45 -1.98
C ALA A 44 -9.07 25.86 -2.71
N GLU A 45 -8.91 25.60 -4.01
CA GLU A 45 -9.89 24.87 -4.81
C GLU A 45 -10.14 23.45 -4.25
N PRO A 46 -11.34 22.86 -4.46
CA PRO A 46 -11.58 21.45 -4.17
C PRO A 46 -10.66 20.57 -5.04
N LEU A 47 -10.11 19.51 -4.43
CA LEU A 47 -9.19 18.60 -5.14
C LEU A 47 -9.94 17.67 -6.10
N SER A 48 -11.12 17.18 -5.69
CA SER A 48 -11.95 16.34 -6.55
C SER A 48 -12.70 17.19 -7.57
N LYS A 49 -12.68 16.76 -8.83
CA LYS A 49 -13.46 17.34 -9.93
C LYS A 49 -14.67 16.46 -10.27
N SER A 50 -14.81 15.34 -9.58
CA SER A 50 -15.84 14.33 -9.80
C SER A 50 -17.22 14.78 -9.30
N GLY A 51 -18.26 14.17 -9.88
CA GLY A 51 -19.64 14.36 -9.44
C GLY A 51 -19.88 13.82 -8.02
N ARG A 52 -20.93 14.33 -7.36
CA ARG A 52 -21.29 13.99 -5.98
C ARG A 52 -21.39 12.49 -5.72
N ASP A 53 -22.04 11.73 -6.60
CA ASP A 53 -22.24 10.29 -6.39
C ASP A 53 -20.91 9.51 -6.43
N VAL A 54 -20.00 9.91 -7.32
CA VAL A 54 -18.65 9.33 -7.44
C VAL A 54 -17.83 9.66 -6.19
N ARG A 55 -17.88 10.91 -5.72
CA ARG A 55 -17.22 11.34 -4.49
C ARG A 55 -17.78 10.60 -3.26
N GLN A 56 -19.09 10.35 -3.22
CA GLN A 56 -19.71 9.56 -2.14
C GLN A 56 -19.22 8.11 -2.12
N ALA A 57 -19.04 7.50 -3.30
CA ALA A 57 -18.48 6.16 -3.42
C ALA A 57 -16.99 6.12 -3.00
N ALA A 58 -16.22 7.14 -3.37
CA ALA A 58 -14.84 7.29 -2.92
C ALA A 58 -14.73 7.43 -1.39
N LEU A 59 -15.56 8.28 -0.78
CA LEU A 59 -15.65 8.41 0.67
C LEU A 59 -16.00 7.09 1.36
N ALA A 60 -16.92 6.30 0.79
CA ALA A 60 -17.25 4.98 1.33
C ALA A 60 -16.05 4.02 1.29
N LYS A 61 -15.27 4.04 0.19
CA LYS A 61 -14.03 3.26 0.07
C LYS A 61 -12.99 3.70 1.11
N SER A 62 -12.78 5.00 1.26
CA SER A 62 -11.85 5.54 2.27
C SER A 62 -12.29 5.23 3.69
N ALA A 63 -13.60 5.23 3.98
CA ALA A 63 -14.12 4.84 5.28
C ALA A 63 -13.69 3.41 5.65
N ALA A 64 -13.88 2.47 4.73
CA ALA A 64 -13.51 1.08 4.94
C ALA A 64 -12.02 0.93 5.25
N VAL A 65 -11.16 1.59 4.47
CA VAL A 65 -9.70 1.56 4.67
C VAL A 65 -9.30 2.17 6.01
N ILE A 66 -9.87 3.32 6.38
CA ILE A 66 -9.58 3.98 7.65
C ILE A 66 -9.99 3.10 8.83
N ALA A 67 -11.18 2.49 8.76
CA ALA A 67 -11.69 1.62 9.81
C ALA A 67 -10.83 0.36 9.98
N GLU A 68 -10.50 -0.31 8.87
CA GLU A 68 -9.63 -1.49 8.89
C GLU A 68 -8.24 -1.15 9.47
N HIS A 69 -7.65 -0.04 9.02
CA HIS A 69 -6.34 0.38 9.51
C HIS A 69 -6.37 0.68 11.01
N ASN A 70 -7.37 1.43 11.47
CA ASN A 70 -7.46 1.88 12.86
C ASN A 70 -7.92 0.79 13.83
N ALA A 71 -8.57 -0.27 13.33
CA ALA A 71 -8.90 -1.44 14.13
C ALA A 71 -7.67 -2.33 14.43
N ASN A 72 -6.56 -2.16 13.70
CA ASN A 72 -5.38 -2.99 13.85
C ASN A 72 -4.48 -2.49 15.01
N PRO A 73 -4.30 -3.27 16.09
CA PRO A 73 -3.49 -2.86 17.25
C PRO A 73 -1.98 -2.82 16.96
N HIS A 74 -1.53 -3.36 15.83
CA HIS A 74 -0.12 -3.38 15.43
C HIS A 74 0.28 -2.16 14.58
N ARG A 75 -0.60 -1.18 14.41
CA ARG A 75 -0.29 0.08 13.72
C ARG A 75 0.20 1.11 14.72
N SER A 76 1.24 1.85 14.34
CA SER A 76 1.84 2.92 15.15
C SER A 76 1.19 4.30 14.94
N PHE A 77 0.26 4.41 13.99
CA PHE A 77 -0.45 5.65 13.69
C PHE A 77 -1.93 5.34 13.39
N THR A 78 -2.75 6.40 13.39
CA THR A 78 -4.16 6.32 13.03
C THR A 78 -4.41 7.12 11.76
N MET A 79 -5.23 6.58 10.85
CA MET A 79 -5.74 7.31 9.69
C MET A 79 -6.92 8.20 10.08
N LYS A 80 -7.03 9.36 9.42
CA LYS A 80 -8.12 10.32 9.58
C LYS A 80 -8.55 10.82 8.21
N TRP A 81 -9.77 11.35 8.15
CA TRP A 81 -10.29 12.05 6.98
C TRP A 81 -9.40 13.24 6.60
N ASN A 82 -9.15 13.41 5.30
CA ASN A 82 -8.33 14.48 4.73
C ASN A 82 -8.88 14.90 3.36
N ALA A 83 -8.32 15.96 2.77
CA ALA A 83 -8.78 16.49 1.48
C ALA A 83 -8.63 15.54 0.28
N MET A 84 -8.00 14.37 0.45
CA MET A 84 -7.83 13.35 -0.60
C MET A 84 -8.82 12.18 -0.42
N SER A 85 -9.64 12.18 0.63
CA SER A 85 -10.48 11.04 0.99
C SER A 85 -11.71 10.86 0.07
N ASP A 86 -12.02 11.86 -0.74
CA ASP A 86 -13.09 11.84 -1.74
C ASP A 86 -12.55 11.73 -3.19
N LEU A 87 -11.23 11.56 -3.34
CA LEU A 87 -10.61 11.36 -4.66
C LEU A 87 -10.84 9.93 -5.14
N THR A 88 -11.15 9.81 -6.42
CA THR A 88 -11.06 8.53 -7.11
C THR A 88 -9.60 8.09 -7.28
N ASP A 89 -9.37 6.80 -7.51
CA ASP A 89 -8.01 6.28 -7.74
C ASP A 89 -7.35 6.97 -8.95
N ALA A 90 -8.12 7.29 -9.99
CA ALA A 90 -7.63 8.00 -11.16
C ALA A 90 -7.24 9.45 -10.83
N GLU A 91 -8.10 10.19 -10.11
CA GLU A 91 -7.78 11.56 -9.68
C GLU A 91 -6.57 11.58 -8.73
N TYR A 92 -6.43 10.57 -7.88
CA TYR A 92 -5.29 10.44 -6.99
C TYR A 92 -3.99 10.19 -7.75
N LEU A 93 -4.01 9.31 -8.76
CA LEU A 93 -2.86 9.07 -9.63
C LEU A 93 -2.50 10.30 -10.45
N ASP A 94 -3.49 10.98 -11.02
CA ASP A 94 -3.31 12.23 -11.75
C ASP A 94 -2.71 13.30 -10.83
N LEU A 95 -3.12 13.38 -9.56
CA LEU A 95 -2.56 14.33 -8.60
C LEU A 95 -1.08 14.06 -8.27
N LEU A 96 -0.69 12.79 -8.20
CA LEU A 96 0.68 12.40 -7.86
C LEU A 96 1.68 12.67 -9.00
N HIS A 97 1.21 12.85 -10.24
CA HIS A 97 2.05 12.96 -11.44
C HIS A 97 3.11 11.84 -11.54
N THR A 98 2.89 10.69 -10.89
CA THR A 98 3.83 9.57 -10.91
C THR A 98 3.46 8.64 -12.05
N SER A 99 4.26 8.64 -13.11
CA SER A 99 4.34 7.48 -14.00
C SER A 99 4.96 6.34 -13.20
N PRO A 100 4.40 5.12 -13.17
CA PRO A 100 5.14 3.98 -12.63
C PRO A 100 6.42 3.81 -13.46
N ASP A 101 7.58 3.79 -12.81
CA ASP A 101 8.84 3.49 -13.49
C ASP A 101 8.69 2.16 -14.24
N GLU A 102 9.18 2.09 -15.49
CA GLU A 102 9.23 0.84 -16.23
C GLU A 102 10.16 -0.13 -15.49
N VAL A 103 9.55 -1.00 -14.69
CA VAL A 103 10.23 -2.12 -14.06
C VAL A 103 10.63 -3.07 -15.17
N HIS A 104 11.85 -2.91 -15.68
CA HIS A 104 12.45 -3.87 -16.59
C HIS A 104 12.61 -5.18 -15.81
N PRO A 105 11.89 -6.25 -16.17
CA PRO A 105 12.14 -7.54 -15.55
C PRO A 105 13.61 -7.89 -15.81
N PRO A 106 14.36 -8.37 -14.81
CA PRO A 106 15.75 -8.75 -15.01
C PRO A 106 15.81 -9.76 -16.16
N SER A 107 16.45 -9.38 -17.25
CA SER A 107 16.70 -10.28 -18.37
C SER A 107 17.72 -11.30 -17.90
N HIS A 108 17.22 -12.41 -17.34
CA HIS A 108 18.03 -13.58 -17.07
C HIS A 108 18.38 -14.26 -18.40
N HIS A 109 19.27 -13.64 -19.17
CA HIS A 109 20.02 -14.36 -20.18
C HIS A 109 20.84 -15.42 -19.45
N ARG A 110 20.26 -16.61 -19.34
CA ARG A 110 21.00 -17.83 -19.01
C ARG A 110 22.00 -18.03 -20.15
N VAL A 111 23.17 -17.42 -20.01
CA VAL A 111 24.35 -17.78 -20.80
C VAL A 111 24.60 -19.24 -20.45
N GLN A 112 24.17 -20.14 -21.32
CA GLN A 112 24.61 -21.52 -21.23
C GLN A 112 26.14 -21.49 -21.38
N PRO A 113 26.91 -22.04 -20.44
CA PRO A 113 28.33 -22.21 -20.66
C PRO A 113 28.49 -23.23 -21.78
N ALA A 114 28.74 -22.75 -23.01
CA ALA A 114 29.39 -23.58 -24.00
C ALA A 114 30.78 -23.95 -23.43
N ASP A 115 31.08 -25.25 -23.44
CA ASP A 115 32.39 -25.82 -23.17
C ASP A 115 32.88 -25.87 -21.70
N SER A 116 32.20 -26.66 -20.87
CA SER A 116 32.70 -27.11 -19.58
C SER A 116 33.76 -28.24 -19.65
N SER A 117 34.47 -28.40 -20.78
CA SER A 117 35.41 -29.51 -20.98
C SER A 117 36.90 -29.12 -20.95
N ARG A 118 37.26 -27.84 -20.76
CA ARG A 118 38.65 -27.40 -21.00
C ARG A 118 39.37 -26.57 -19.94
N ARG A 119 38.84 -26.36 -18.74
CA ARG A 119 39.59 -25.67 -17.68
C ARG A 119 39.41 -26.33 -16.32
N ARG A 120 40.09 -27.45 -16.12
CA ARG A 120 40.39 -27.97 -14.79
C ARG A 120 41.86 -28.35 -14.71
N MET A 121 42.73 -27.35 -14.79
CA MET A 121 44.08 -27.44 -14.22
C MET A 121 44.54 -26.05 -13.80
N LEU A 122 45.18 -26.02 -12.63
CA LEU A 122 45.96 -24.95 -12.00
C LEU A 122 45.19 -24.03 -11.04
N ALA A 123 45.21 -24.49 -9.79
CA ALA A 123 45.32 -23.79 -8.50
C ALA A 123 45.40 -22.25 -8.52
N SER A 124 44.73 -21.60 -7.56
CA SER A 124 45.36 -21.17 -6.30
C SER A 124 44.46 -20.15 -5.61
N ASP A 125 44.42 -20.24 -4.28
CA ASP A 125 43.70 -19.40 -3.32
C ASP A 125 43.78 -17.89 -3.62
N ASN A 126 42.63 -17.20 -3.50
CA ASN A 126 42.49 -16.02 -2.62
C ASN A 126 41.12 -15.31 -2.76
N SER A 127 40.54 -15.07 -1.58
CA SER A 127 39.64 -13.97 -1.14
C SER A 127 38.25 -13.81 -1.79
N ALA A 128 37.17 -13.51 -1.08
CA ALA A 128 36.93 -13.31 0.35
C ALA A 128 35.43 -13.52 0.57
N ASP A 129 35.09 -14.43 1.48
CA ASP A 129 33.76 -14.58 2.04
C ASP A 129 33.82 -13.89 3.42
N THR A 130 33.14 -12.74 3.56
CA THR A 130 32.63 -12.09 4.80
C THR A 130 32.50 -10.59 4.56
N ILE A 131 31.27 -10.10 4.33
CA ILE A 131 30.95 -8.67 4.41
C ILE A 131 30.72 -8.34 5.88
N ASP A 132 31.66 -7.60 6.48
CA ASP A 132 31.57 -7.05 7.83
C ASP A 132 30.74 -5.75 7.83
N TRP A 133 29.66 -5.74 8.60
CA TRP A 133 28.75 -4.59 8.77
C TRP A 133 29.11 -3.70 9.97
N SER A 134 30.27 -3.92 10.62
CA SER A 134 30.59 -3.34 11.93
C SER A 134 31.20 -1.93 11.92
N THR A 135 31.02 -1.11 10.88
CA THR A 135 31.46 0.30 10.99
C THR A 135 30.47 1.26 10.36
N LYS A 136 29.64 1.88 11.21
CA LYS A 136 29.20 3.26 10.95
C LYS A 136 28.90 4.03 12.23
N ASP A 137 29.86 4.89 12.56
CA ASP A 137 29.81 6.13 13.34
C ASP A 137 29.54 5.97 14.86
N GLY A 138 30.46 6.21 15.78
CA GLY A 138 31.43 7.31 15.83
C GLY A 138 30.92 8.35 16.85
N GLY A 139 31.09 8.06 18.14
CA GLY A 139 30.86 8.98 19.26
C GLY A 139 32.17 9.58 19.75
#